data_AF-A0A1V5E012-F1
#
_entry.id   AF-A0A1V5E012-F1
#
_cell.length_a   1.000
_cell.length_b   1.000
_cell.length_c   1.000
_cell.angle_alpha   90.00
_cell.angle_beta   90.00
_cell.angle_gamma   90.00
#
_symmetry.space_group_name_H-M   'P 1'
#
loop_
_entity.id
_entity.type
_entity.pdbx_description
1 polymer ?
#
loop_
_entity_poly.entity_id
_entity_poly.type
_entity_poly.pdbx_seq_one_letter_code
_entity_poly.pdbx_strand_id
1 'polypeptide(L)'
;MKKTIQTLFLVAFVIFTTASFSFAEASAAGSGSFPFFHLGCLIVGGLIIVSLKQKYAKLYLSEAIGSFALYTLLIALFTAPVVDALKNLVN
;
A
#
# COMPACT_ATOMS: atom_id res chain seq x y z
N MET A 1 8.37 -9.76 -23.20
CA MET A 1 6.99 -9.22 -23.15
C MET A 1 6.20 -9.69 -21.93
N LYS A 2 6.15 -11.00 -21.60
CA LYS A 2 5.43 -11.50 -20.39
C LYS A 2 5.88 -10.86 -19.07
N LYS A 3 7.19 -10.69 -18.86
CA LYS A 3 7.74 -10.02 -17.66
C LYS A 3 7.36 -8.53 -17.57
N THR A 4 7.42 -7.80 -18.68
CA THR A 4 7.08 -6.37 -18.73
C THR A 4 5.60 -6.14 -18.39
N ILE A 5 4.72 -6.99 -18.91
CA ILE A 5 3.27 -6.95 -18.61
C ILE A 5 3.02 -7.24 -17.13
N GLN A 6 3.69 -8.24 -16.54
CA GLN A 6 3.57 -8.54 -15.11
C GLN A 6 4.03 -7.36 -14.24
N THR A 7 5.17 -6.75 -14.57
CA THR A 7 5.66 -5.58 -13.82
C THR A 7 4.71 -4.38 -13.98
N LEU A 8 4.12 -4.18 -15.15
CA LEU A 8 3.12 -3.13 -15.38
C LEU A 8 1.89 -3.34 -14.48
N PHE A 9 1.37 -4.57 -14.39
CA PHE A 9 0.26 -4.89 -13.50
C PHE A 9 0.61 -4.65 -12.03
N LEU A 10 1.82 -5.01 -11.59
CA LEU A 10 2.28 -4.73 -10.22
C LEU A 10 2.33 -3.23 -9.94
N VAL A 11 2.89 -2.44 -10.86
CA VAL A 11 2.97 -0.98 -10.71
C VAL A 11 1.56 -0.36 -10.67
N ALA A 12 0.67 -0.77 -11.55
CA ALA A 12 -0.72 -0.32 -11.53
C ALA A 12 -1.40 -0.65 -10.19
N PHE A 13 -1.22 -1.88 -9.69
CA PHE A 13 -1.74 -2.29 -8.39
C PHE A 13 -1.20 -1.44 -7.25
N VAL A 14 0.10 -1.15 -7.22
CA VAL A 14 0.74 -0.28 -6.22
C VAL A 14 0.14 1.12 -6.25
N ILE A 15 -0.02 1.70 -7.44
CA ILE A 15 -0.60 3.04 -7.61
C ILE A 15 -2.06 3.07 -7.13
N PHE A 16 -2.90 2.13 -7.58
CA PHE A 16 -4.31 2.09 -7.19
C PHE A 16 -4.51 1.87 -5.70
N THR A 17 -3.70 0.99 -5.09
CA THR A 17 -3.76 0.73 -3.66
C THR A 17 -3.34 1.96 -2.85
N THR A 18 -2.26 2.64 -3.27
CA THR A 18 -1.80 3.88 -2.62
C THR A 18 -2.81 5.02 -2.77
N ALA A 19 -3.44 5.14 -3.94
CA ALA A 19 -4.52 6.10 -4.18
C ALA A 19 -5.76 5.80 -3.31
N SER A 20 -6.13 4.52 -3.20
CA SER A 20 -7.24 4.07 -2.35
C SER A 20 -6.99 4.39 -0.87
N PHE A 21 -5.77 4.13 -0.38
CA PHE A 21 -5.36 4.53 0.97
C PHE A 21 -5.48 6.04 1.17
N SER A 22 -4.95 6.83 0.24
CA SER A 22 -5.00 8.30 0.32
C SER A 22 -6.43 8.82 0.36
N PHE A 23 -7.31 8.26 -0.46
CA PHE A 23 -8.71 8.63 -0.50
C PHE A 23 -9.43 8.27 0.81
N ALA A 24 -9.23 7.05 1.31
CA ALA A 24 -9.84 6.59 2.56
C ALA A 24 -9.41 7.46 3.75
N GLU A 25 -8.11 7.71 3.91
CA GLU A 25 -7.59 8.54 4.99
C GLU A 25 -8.04 10.00 4.86
N ALA A 26 -8.08 10.57 3.66
CA ALA A 26 -8.59 11.93 3.46
C ALA A 26 -10.08 12.05 3.84
N SER A 27 -10.87 11.00 3.60
CA SER A 27 -12.29 10.98 3.97
C SER A 27 -12.52 10.81 5.47
N ALA A 28 -11.62 10.13 6.19
CA ALA A 28 -11.80 9.77 7.59
C ALA A 28 -11.06 10.69 8.58
N ALA A 29 -9.90 11.26 8.20
CA ALA A 29 -9.02 12.02 9.09
C ALA A 29 -9.38 13.53 9.22
N GLY A 30 -10.20 14.07 8.30
CA GLY A 30 -10.52 15.50 8.27
C GLY A 30 -9.33 16.40 7.89
N SER A 31 -9.57 17.71 7.78
CA SER A 31 -8.69 18.67 7.08
C SER A 31 -7.33 18.99 7.76
N GLY A 32 -6.93 18.29 8.82
CA GLY A 32 -5.72 18.61 9.58
C GLY A 32 -4.84 17.44 10.01
N SER A 33 -5.26 16.18 9.78
CA SER A 33 -4.55 15.01 10.32
C SER A 33 -4.17 13.95 9.29
N PHE A 34 -4.06 14.35 8.01
CA PHE A 34 -3.71 13.43 6.94
C PHE A 34 -2.33 12.78 7.17
N PRO A 35 -2.20 11.44 7.07
CA PRO A 35 -0.98 10.72 7.44
C PRO A 35 0.07 10.73 6.31
N PHE A 36 0.68 11.89 6.05
CA PHE A 36 1.71 12.05 4.99
C PHE A 36 2.91 11.11 5.12
N PHE A 37 3.30 10.79 6.36
CA PHE A 37 4.40 9.84 6.59
C PHE A 37 4.04 8.43 6.09
N HIS A 38 2.83 7.95 6.41
CA HIS A 38 2.32 6.65 5.98
C HIS A 38 2.19 6.60 4.45
N LEU A 39 1.71 7.68 3.83
CA LEU A 39 1.70 7.82 2.37
C LEU A 39 3.11 7.67 1.78
N GLY A 40 4.10 8.37 2.34
CA GLY A 40 5.50 8.28 1.92
C GLY A 40 6.04 6.85 2.07
N CYS A 41 5.73 6.17 3.17
CA CYS A 41 6.07 4.76 3.37
C CYS A 41 5.48 3.86 2.29
N LEU A 42 4.21 4.04 1.89
CA LEU A 42 3.59 3.26 0.82
C LEU A 42 4.29 3.48 -0.53
N ILE A 43 4.64 4.73 -0.85
CA ILE A 43 5.37 5.05 -2.09
C ILE A 43 6.72 4.35 -2.09
N VAL A 44 7.52 4.53 -1.03
CA VAL A 44 8.86 3.93 -0.93
C VAL A 44 8.78 2.40 -0.91
N GLY A 45 7.87 1.82 -0.13
CA GLY A 45 7.65 0.37 -0.08
C GLY A 45 7.20 -0.21 -1.43
N GLY A 46 6.35 0.52 -2.16
CA GLY A 46 5.93 0.15 -3.52
C GLY A 46 7.10 0.12 -4.50
N LEU A 47 7.95 1.15 -4.46
CA LEU A 47 9.18 1.20 -5.26
C LEU A 47 10.14 0.05 -4.93
N ILE A 48 10.29 -0.29 -3.65
CA ILE A 48 11.13 -1.42 -3.20
C ILE A 48 10.58 -2.74 -3.76
N ILE A 49 9.28 -3.01 -3.62
CA ILE A 49 8.68 -4.27 -4.07
C ILE A 49 8.75 -4.40 -5.60
N VAL A 50 8.50 -3.32 -6.34
CA VAL A 50 8.67 -3.30 -7.80
C VAL A 50 10.13 -3.58 -8.18
N SER A 51 11.09 -2.95 -7.49
CA SER A 51 12.52 -3.18 -7.71
C SER A 51 12.93 -4.63 -7.43
N LEU A 52 12.40 -5.24 -6.37
CA LEU A 52 12.62 -6.65 -6.04
C LEU A 52 12.04 -7.56 -7.14
N LYS A 53 10.83 -7.30 -7.62
CA LYS A 53 10.21 -8.08 -8.71
C LYS A 53 11.01 -8.01 -10.01
N GLN A 54 11.60 -6.84 -10.31
CA GLN A 54 12.46 -6.67 -11.48
C GLN A 54 13.81 -7.40 -11.32
N LYS A 55 14.42 -7.30 -10.13
CA LYS A 55 15.72 -7.93 -9.83
C LYS A 55 15.64 -9.46 -9.75
N TYR A 56 14.60 -9.99 -9.11
CA TYR A 56 14.46 -11.42 -8.83
C TYR A 56 13.42 -12.07 -9.74
N ALA A 57 13.89 -12.76 -10.77
CA ALA A 57 13.03 -13.41 -11.77
C ALA A 57 12.14 -14.55 -11.20
N LYS A 58 12.55 -15.17 -10.10
CA LYS A 58 11.83 -16.26 -9.42
C LYS A 58 10.67 -15.77 -8.54
N LEU A 59 10.61 -14.47 -8.25
CA LEU A 59 9.53 -13.90 -7.43
C LEU A 59 8.26 -13.83 -8.28
N TYR A 60 7.20 -14.53 -7.86
CA TYR A 60 5.93 -14.58 -8.58
C TYR A 60 5.16 -13.26 -8.46
N LEU A 61 4.33 -12.95 -9.44
CA LEU A 61 3.54 -11.72 -9.43
C LEU A 61 2.58 -11.68 -8.23
N SER A 62 1.92 -12.80 -7.93
CA SER A 62 1.00 -12.95 -6.79
C SER A 62 1.69 -12.69 -5.46
N GLU A 63 2.93 -13.16 -5.29
CA GLU A 63 3.73 -12.92 -4.08
C GLU A 63 4.07 -11.43 -3.91
N ALA A 64 4.44 -10.74 -5.00
CA ALA A 64 4.70 -9.29 -4.97
C ALA A 64 3.46 -8.50 -4.59
N ILE A 65 2.32 -8.81 -5.22
CA ILE A 65 1.02 -8.18 -4.96
C ILE A 65 0.60 -8.44 -3.51
N GLY A 66 0.66 -9.69 -3.05
CA GLY A 66 0.32 -10.06 -1.68
C GLY A 66 1.21 -9.39 -0.65
N SER A 67 2.52 -9.31 -0.91
CA SER A 67 3.47 -8.63 -0.03
C SER A 67 3.16 -7.13 0.08
N PHE A 68 2.84 -6.48 -1.04
CA PHE A 68 2.46 -5.06 -1.01
C PHE A 68 1.12 -4.84 -0.32
N ALA A 69 0.14 -5.71 -0.53
CA ALA A 69 -1.16 -5.64 0.14
C ALA A 69 -1.03 -5.76 1.68
N LEU A 70 -0.24 -6.73 2.15
CA LEU A 70 0.05 -6.90 3.57
C LEU A 70 0.84 -5.71 4.14
N TYR A 71 1.79 -5.17 3.37
CA TYR A 71 2.50 -3.97 3.75
C TYR A 71 1.58 -2.76 3.88
N THR A 72 0.67 -2.54 2.92
CA THR A 72 -0.33 -1.48 3.01
C THR A 72 -1.22 -1.64 4.23
N LEU A 73 -1.69 -2.85 4.51
CA LEU A 73 -2.50 -3.13 5.69
C LEU A 73 -1.74 -2.81 6.98
N LEU A 74 -0.49 -3.25 7.09
CA LEU A 74 0.37 -2.94 8.23
C LEU A 74 0.48 -1.42 8.45
N ILE A 75 0.78 -0.67 7.39
CA ILE A 75 0.91 0.80 7.45
C ILE A 75 -0.44 1.44 7.82
N ALA A 76 -1.56 0.96 7.27
CA ALA A 76 -2.89 1.48 7.56
C ALA A 76 -3.30 1.29 9.03
N LEU A 77 -2.91 0.18 9.67
CA LEU A 77 -3.22 -0.06 11.08
C LEU A 77 -2.65 0.99 12.05
N PHE A 78 -1.63 1.74 11.63
CA PHE A 78 -1.00 2.79 12.44
C PHE A 78 -1.51 4.20 12.13
N THR A 79 -2.58 4.35 11.33
CA THR A 79 -3.23 5.65 11.12
C THR A 79 -4.25 5.94 12.22
N ALA A 80 -4.42 7.22 12.57
CA ALA A 80 -5.38 7.62 13.60
C ALA A 80 -6.82 7.15 13.30
N PRO A 81 -7.37 7.31 12.08
CA PRO A 81 -8.72 6.85 11.77
C PRO A 81 -8.91 5.34 11.94
N VAL A 82 -7.91 4.54 11.56
CA VAL A 82 -8.00 3.08 11.68
C VAL A 82 -7.85 2.63 13.13
N VAL A 83 -6.93 3.24 13.89
CA VAL A 83 -6.78 2.96 15.32
C VAL A 83 -8.07 3.28 16.08
N ASP A 84 -8.72 4.41 15.78
CA ASP A 84 -9.97 4.78 16.44
C ASP A 84 -11.13 3.87 16.02
N ALA A 85 -11.20 3.45 14.76
CA ALA A 85 -12.16 2.44 14.31
C ALA A 85 -11.97 1.10 15.05
N LEU A 86 -10.73 0.67 15.28
CA LEU A 86 -10.42 -0.55 16.03
C LEU A 86 -10.82 -0.44 17.49
N LYS A 87 -10.57 0.70 18.15
CA LYS A 87 -11.03 0.94 19.53
C LYS A 87 -12.54 0.80 19.65
N ASN A 88 -13.28 1.36 18.68
CA ASN A 88 -14.75 1.28 18.65
C ASN A 88 -15.29 -0.13 18.35
N LEU A 89 -14.49 -1.01 17.75
CA LEU A 89 -14.87 -2.40 17.47
C LEU A 89 -14.71 -3.30 18.71
N VAL A 90 -13.70 -3.01 19.53
CA VAL A 90 -13.37 -3.82 20.71
C VAL A 90 -14.18 -3.39 21.94
N ASN A 91 -14.51 -2.10 22.06
CA ASN A 91 -15.43 -1.59 23.09
C ASN A 91 -16.89 -1.89 22.76
#